data_AF-A0A8T1BAA5-F1
#
_entry.id   AF-A0A8T1BAA5-F1
#
_cell.length_a   1.000
_cell.length_b   1.000
_cell.length_c   1.000
_cell.angle_alpha   90.00
_cell.angle_beta   90.00
_cell.angle_gamma   90.00
#
_symmetry.space_group_name_H-M   'P 1'
#
loop_
_entity.id
_entity.type
_entity.pdbx_description
1 polymer ?
#
loop_
_entity_poly.entity_id
_entity_poly.type
_entity_poly.pdbx_seq_one_letter_code
_entity_poly.pdbx_strand_id
1 'polypeptide(L)' 'MGHGPLITDEERGRIKGLHEAGLGVRAIARRIERSSTAVRQIVRAAATGDCSAAALARPEAPSAPLQ' A
#
# COMPACT_ATOMS: atom_id res chain seq x y z
N MET A 1 -19.48 -4.42 3.55
CA MET A 1 -19.76 -3.49 2.43
C MET A 1 -18.44 -2.84 2.01
N GLY A 2 -17.86 -3.29 0.89
CA GLY A 2 -16.78 -2.67 0.10
C GLY A 2 -15.50 -2.22 0.83
N HIS A 3 -14.46 -3.05 0.84
CA HIS A 3 -13.10 -2.50 0.95
C HIS A 3 -12.88 -1.57 -0.25
N GLY A 4 -12.48 -0.32 -0.01
CA GLY A 4 -12.23 0.66 -1.07
C GLY A 4 -11.28 0.12 -2.15
N PRO A 5 -11.21 0.76 -3.32
CA PRO A 5 -10.51 0.24 -4.50
C PRO A 5 -9.13 -0.27 -4.13
N LEU A 6 -8.85 -1.54 -4.44
CA LEU A 6 -7.51 -2.14 -4.31
C LEU A 6 -6.51 -1.17 -4.92
N ILE A 7 -5.50 -0.80 -4.15
CA ILE A 7 -4.43 0.06 -4.66
C ILE A 7 -3.74 -0.70 -5.78
N THR A 8 -3.88 -0.18 -7.00
CA THR A 8 -3.36 -0.83 -8.20
C THR A 8 -1.83 -0.73 -8.24
N ASP A 9 -1.17 -1.61 -8.99
CA ASP A 9 0.28 -1.53 -9.19
C ASP A 9 0.71 -0.20 -9.82
N GLU A 10 -0.14 0.40 -10.68
CA GLU A 10 0.08 1.76 -11.21
C GLU A 10 0.09 2.82 -10.11
N GLU A 11 -0.85 2.76 -9.16
CA GLU A 11 -0.89 3.68 -8.02
C GLU A 11 0.36 3.50 -7.14
N ARG A 12 0.83 2.27 -6.94
CA ARG A 12 2.07 1.99 -6.19
C ARG A 12 3.29 2.57 -6.90
N GLY A 13 3.39 2.39 -8.22
CA GLY A 13 4.44 2.97 -9.05
C GLY A 13 4.45 4.49 -8.97
N ARG A 14 3.26 5.11 -9.03
CA ARG A 14 3.12 6.57 -8.88
C ARG A 14 3.55 7.04 -7.49
N ILE A 15 3.17 6.35 -6.42
CA ILE A 15 3.60 6.68 -5.04
C ILE A 15 5.12 6.57 -4.90
N LYS A 16 5.72 5.49 -5.43
CA LYS A 16 7.16 5.27 -5.38
C LYS A 16 7.91 6.37 -6.13
N GLY A 17 7.50 6.69 -7.35
CA GLY A 17 8.13 7.77 -8.13
C GLY A 17 8.02 9.14 -7.46
N LEU A 18 6.88 9.45 -6.84
CA LEU A 18 6.73 10.71 -6.10
C LEU A 18 7.63 10.73 -4.84
N HIS A 19 7.77 9.60 -4.15
CA HIS A 19 8.65 9.50 -2.99
C HIS A 19 10.14 9.62 -3.39
N GLU A 20 10.55 9.00 -4.49
CA GLU A 20 11.90 9.13 -5.05
C GLU A 20 12.18 10.56 -5.54
N ALA A 21 11.16 11.29 -6.01
CA ALA A 21 11.25 12.72 -6.31
C ALA A 21 11.35 13.63 -5.06
N GLY A 22 11.42 13.04 -3.85
CA GLY A 22 11.58 13.77 -2.59
C GLY A 22 10.28 14.31 -1.99
N LEU A 23 9.11 13.91 -2.51
CA LEU A 23 7.83 14.34 -1.92
C LEU A 23 7.55 13.57 -0.63
N GLY A 24 7.15 14.31 0.40
CA GLY A 24 6.74 13.71 1.68
C GLY A 24 5.42 12.95 1.58
N VAL A 25 5.25 11.92 2.41
CA VAL A 25 4.05 11.05 2.48
C VAL A 25 2.73 11.82 2.50
N ARG A 26 2.66 12.94 3.23
CA ARG A 26 1.45 13.79 3.31
C ARG A 26 1.14 14.51 1.99
N ALA A 27 2.17 14.97 1.28
CA ALA A 27 2.01 15.62 -0.02
C ALA A 27 1.57 14.61 -1.09
N ILE A 28 2.17 13.41 -1.06
CA ILE A 28 1.78 12.28 -1.91
C ILE A 28 0.32 11.90 -1.67
N ALA A 29 -0.07 11.70 -0.41
CA ALA A 29 -1.44 11.35 -0.02
C ALA A 29 -2.47 12.36 -0.53
N ARG A 30 -2.18 13.67 -0.43
CA ARG A 30 -3.04 14.72 -1.00
C ARG A 30 -3.12 14.67 -2.52
N ARG A 31 -2.03 14.30 -3.20
CA ARG A 31 -1.95 14.30 -4.66
C ARG A 31 -2.65 13.12 -5.33
N ILE A 32 -2.76 12.00 -4.63
CA ILE A 32 -3.46 10.80 -5.10
C ILE A 32 -4.79 10.57 -4.36
N GLU A 33 -5.20 11.51 -3.50
CA GLU A 33 -6.45 11.48 -2.73
C GLU A 33 -6.62 10.19 -1.90
N ARG A 34 -5.50 9.63 -1.42
CA ARG A 34 -5.48 8.44 -0.55
C ARG A 34 -5.09 8.80 0.88
N SER A 35 -5.38 7.87 1.79
CA SER A 35 -4.99 8.03 3.18
C SER A 35 -3.47 8.03 3.34
N SER A 36 -2.97 8.91 4.20
CA SER A 36 -1.54 8.97 4.53
C SER A 36 -1.00 7.64 5.08
N THR A 37 -1.84 6.87 5.76
CA THR A 37 -1.54 5.53 6.25
C THR A 37 -1.27 4.55 5.10
N ALA A 38 -2.07 4.56 4.04
CA ALA A 38 -1.86 3.70 2.88
C ALA A 38 -0.56 4.03 2.15
N VAL A 39 -0.29 5.32 1.93
CA VAL A 39 0.96 5.78 1.31
C VAL A 39 2.18 5.37 2.14
N ARG A 40 2.11 5.52 3.47
CA ARG A 40 3.20 5.11 4.37
C ARG A 40 3.48 3.60 4.27
N GLN A 41 2.45 2.77 4.17
CA GLN A 41 2.63 1.33 4.01
C GLN A 41 3.31 0.99 2.68
N ILE A 42 2.92 1.63 1.58
CA ILE A 42 3.49 1.39 0.25
C ILE A 42 4.95 1.84 0.18
N VAL A 43 5.27 3.02 0.72
CA VAL A 43 6.64 3.52 0.79
C VAL A 43 7.53 2.60 1.63
N ARG A 44 7.02 2.08 2.75
CA ARG A 44 7.74 1.10 3.57
C ARG A 44 7.96 -0.22 2.84
N ALA A 45 6.92 -0.78 2.22
CA ALA A 45 7.02 -2.01 1.44
C ALA A 45 8.02 -1.85 0.28
N ALA A 46 8.03 -0.69 -0.37
CA ALA A 46 8.98 -0.36 -1.42
C ALA A 46 10.44 -0.27 -0.92
N ALA A 47 10.66 0.18 0.31
CA ALA A 47 11.98 0.27 0.92
C ALA A 47 12.50 -1.08 1.46
N THR A 48 11.60 -1.95 1.94
CA THR A 48 11.95 -3.26 2.50
C THR A 48 12.19 -4.31 1.42
N GLY A 49 11.82 -4.05 0.15
CA GLY A 49 11.98 -5.01 -0.95
C GLY A 49 10.85 -6.03 -1.05
N ASP A 50 9.83 -5.94 -0.17
CA ASP A 50 8.60 -6.72 -0.22
C ASP A 50 7.61 -6.17 -1.25
N CYS A 51 8.11 -5.76 -2.43
CA CYS A 51 7.30 -5.36 -3.58
C CYS A 51 6.70 -6.58 -4.32
N SER A 52 6.65 -7.76 -3.71
CA SER A 52 5.83 -8.83 -4.27
C SER A 52 4.37 -8.53 -3.92
N ALA A 53 3.47 -8.73 -4.89
CA ALA A 53 2.05 -8.44 -4.84
C ALA A 53 1.26 -9.00 -3.63
N ALA A 54 1.90 -9.72 -2.70
CA ALA A 54 1.30 -10.45 -1.59
C ALA A 54 0.95 -9.59 -0.35
N ALA A 55 1.63 -8.47 -0.08
CA ALA A 55 1.50 -7.80 1.23
C ALA A 55 0.26 -6.91 1.43
N LEU A 56 -0.67 -6.84 0.47
CA LEU A 56 -2.03 -6.30 0.71
C LEU A 56 -3.08 -7.40 0.88
N ALA A 57 -2.72 -8.68 0.74
CA ALA A 57 -3.48 -9.72 1.40
C ALA A 57 -3.10 -9.62 2.89
N ARG A 58 -4.07 -9.26 3.73
CA ARG A 58 -4.00 -9.68 5.15
C ARG A 58 -3.64 -11.17 5.10
N PRO A 59 -2.71 -11.69 5.93
CA PRO A 59 -2.73 -13.12 6.18
C PRO A 59 -4.13 -13.40 6.73
N GLU A 60 -4.99 -13.98 5.89
CA GLU A 60 -6.16 -14.71 6.35
C GLU A 60 -5.62 -15.61 7.45
N ALA A 61 -6.03 -15.34 8.69
CA ALA A 61 -5.78 -16.24 9.77
C ALA A 61 -6.24 -17.62 9.30
N PRO A 62 -5.43 -18.69 9.45
CA PRO A 62 -5.94 -20.03 9.22
C PRO A 62 -7.08 -20.21 10.22
N SER A 63 -8.32 -20.11 9.74
CA SER A 63 -9.47 -20.55 10.51
C SER A 63 -9.21 -22.02 10.82
N ALA A 64 -8.87 -22.25 12.08
CA ALA A 64 -8.61 -23.57 12.61
C ALA A 64 -9.80 -24.49 12.31
N PRO A 65 -9.55 -25.77 11.98
CA PRO A 65 -10.63 -26.74 11.93
C PRO A 65 -11.10 -26.97 13.37
N LEU A 66 -12.32 -26.56 13.69
CA LEU A 66 -13.04 -27.15 14.80
C LEU A 66 -13.67 -28.44 14.30
N GLN A 67 -13.41 -29.50 15.07
CA GLN A 67 -13.82 -30.88 14.85
C GLN A 67 -15.33 -31.06 14.65
#